data_AF-C5T7Y9-F1
#
_entry.id   AF-C5T7Y9-F1
#
_cell.length_a   1.000
_cell.length_b   1.000
_cell.length_c   1.000
_cell.angle_alpha   90.00
_cell.angle_beta   90.00
_cell.angle_gamma   90.00
#
_symmetry.space_group_name_H-M   'P 1'
#
loop_
_entity.id
_entity.type
_entity.pdbx_description
1 polymer ?
#
loop_
_entity_poly.entity_id
_entity_poly.type
_entity_poly.pdbx_seq_one_letter_code
_entity_poly.pdbx_strand_id
1 'polypeptide(L)'
;MRKAIFLFFLLLGIGIGYLPARNDDWGMRIVMMAVGALFGGAIGGGLSQIGKQASNRRRLLTEEEIEPIPGGLGTSGRDLAANYWRDEGHAPFMKPPRPELGNHMFDADKNL
;
A
#
# COMPACT_ATOMS: atom_id res chain seq x y z
N MET A 1 21.18 -2.81 10.46
CA MET A 1 21.52 -3.40 9.14
C MET A 1 20.99 -2.63 7.93
N ARG A 2 19.75 -2.11 7.93
CA ARG A 2 19.16 -1.46 6.73
C ARG A 2 19.85 -0.16 6.28
N LYS A 3 20.24 0.70 7.23
CA LYS A 3 21.03 1.91 6.94
C LYS A 3 22.38 1.57 6.31
N ALA A 4 23.00 0.45 6.73
CA ALA A 4 24.25 -0.02 6.15
C ALA A 4 24.08 -0.51 4.71
N ILE A 5 22.98 -1.21 4.39
CA ILE A 5 22.66 -1.62 3.02
C ILE A 5 22.50 -0.38 2.13
N PHE A 6 21.73 0.61 2.57
CA PHE A 6 21.56 1.86 1.85
C PHE A 6 22.90 2.59 1.62
N LEU A 7 23.69 2.77 2.68
CA LEU A 7 25.00 3.43 2.60
C LEU A 7 25.98 2.67 1.69
N PHE A 8 25.95 1.34 1.73
CA PHE A 8 26.77 0.50 0.86
C PHE A 8 26.47 0.75 -0.62
N PHE A 9 25.20 0.65 -1.03
CA PHE A 9 24.81 0.88 -2.43
C PHE A 9 25.01 2.33 -2.87
N LEU A 10 24.83 3.29 -1.96
CA LEU A 10 25.10 4.70 -2.23
C LEU A 10 26.60 4.95 -2.50
N LEU A 11 27.48 4.46 -1.63
CA LEU A 11 28.92 4.60 -1.78
C LEU A 11 29.45 3.84 -3.00
N LEU A 12 28.89 2.65 -3.27
CA LEU A 12 29.20 1.88 -4.48
C LEU A 12 28.84 2.67 -5.74
N GLY A 13 27.66 3.29 -5.77
CA GLY A 13 27.21 4.13 -6.88
C GLY A 13 28.13 5.33 -7.11
N ILE A 14 28.49 6.06 -6.04
CA ILE A 14 29.44 7.19 -6.11
C ILE A 14 30.81 6.71 -6.63
N GLY A 15 31.32 5.59 -6.13
CA GLY A 15 32.60 5.03 -6.53
C GLY A 15 32.62 4.62 -8.01
N ILE A 16 31.58 3.94 -8.48
CA ILE A 16 31.44 3.55 -9.89
C ILE A 16 31.33 4.80 -10.78
N GLY A 17 30.57 5.81 -10.37
CA GLY A 17 30.46 7.08 -11.10
C GLY A 17 31.79 7.85 -11.16
N TYR A 18 32.64 7.71 -10.16
CA TYR A 18 33.95 8.38 -10.14
C TYR A 18 34.99 7.74 -11.06
N LEU A 19 35.00 6.41 -11.19
CA LEU A 19 35.99 5.66 -11.99
C LEU A 19 36.17 6.18 -13.44
N PRO A 20 35.10 6.41 -14.23
CA PRO A 20 35.25 6.90 -15.60
C PRO A 20 35.69 8.37 -15.65
N ALA A 21 35.26 9.21 -14.71
CA ALA A 21 35.55 10.64 -14.69
C ALA A 21 36.90 10.98 -14.03
N ARG A 22 37.69 9.99 -13.59
CA ARG A 22 38.90 10.21 -12.77
C ARG A 22 39.93 11.13 -13.42
N ASN A 23 39.95 11.19 -14.75
CA ASN A 23 40.90 11.97 -15.54
C ASN A 23 40.28 13.26 -16.10
N ASP A 24 38.97 13.45 -15.94
CA ASP A 24 38.24 14.59 -16.49
C ASP A 24 38.30 15.81 -15.56
N ASP A 25 37.73 16.92 -16.02
CA ASP A 25 37.55 18.14 -15.25
C ASP A 25 36.77 17.92 -13.95
N TRP A 26 37.04 18.78 -12.98
CA TRP A 26 36.44 18.69 -11.65
C TRP A 26 34.90 18.71 -11.68
N GLY A 27 34.31 19.47 -12.61
CA GLY A 27 32.87 19.49 -12.83
C GLY A 27 32.30 18.14 -13.31
N MET A 28 32.96 17.50 -14.27
CA MET A 28 32.55 16.18 -14.78
C MET A 28 32.64 15.09 -13.71
N ARG A 29 33.65 15.15 -12.85
CA ARG A 29 33.78 14.25 -11.70
C ARG A 29 32.58 14.36 -10.76
N ILE A 30 32.20 15.58 -10.39
CA ILE A 30 31.07 15.82 -9.49
C ILE A 30 29.76 15.35 -10.12
N VAL A 31 29.54 15.63 -11.40
CA VAL A 31 28.33 15.20 -12.11
C VAL A 31 28.24 13.68 -12.15
N MET A 32 29.32 12.99 -12.50
CA MET A 32 29.30 11.52 -12.59
C MET A 32 29.16 10.85 -11.23
N MET A 33 29.76 11.40 -10.18
CA MET A 33 29.49 10.98 -8.80
C MET A 33 28.02 11.17 -8.42
N ALA A 34 27.40 12.29 -8.78
CA ALA A 34 26.00 12.56 -8.49
C ALA A 34 25.06 11.60 -9.23
N VAL A 35 25.33 11.31 -10.51
CA VAL A 35 24.60 10.31 -11.30
C VAL A 35 24.73 8.93 -10.65
N GLY A 36 25.95 8.52 -10.29
CA GLY A 36 26.19 7.27 -9.57
C GLY A 36 25.45 7.20 -8.23
N ALA A 37 25.42 8.30 -7.47
CA ALA A 37 24.69 8.41 -6.21
C ALA A 37 23.18 8.27 -6.39
N LEU A 38 22.60 8.84 -7.46
CA LEU A 38 21.18 8.74 -7.76
C LEU A 38 20.77 7.28 -8.00
N PHE A 39 21.50 6.56 -8.84
CA PHE A 39 21.22 5.15 -9.14
C PHE A 39 21.51 4.24 -7.93
N GLY A 40 22.65 4.43 -7.25
CA GLY A 40 23.00 3.68 -6.05
C GLY A 40 22.01 3.92 -4.90
N GLY A 41 21.57 5.17 -4.73
CA GLY A 41 20.58 5.57 -3.74
C GLY A 41 19.18 5.02 -4.02
N ALA A 42 18.74 4.99 -5.29
CA ALA A 42 17.46 4.40 -5.66
C ALA A 42 17.41 2.89 -5.39
N ILE A 43 18.46 2.16 -5.78
CA ILE A 43 18.58 0.71 -5.56
C ILE A 43 18.72 0.40 -4.06
N GLY A 44 19.65 1.08 -3.37
CA GLY A 44 19.84 0.92 -1.93
C GLY A 44 18.60 1.30 -1.13
N GLY A 45 17.88 2.33 -1.56
CA GLY A 45 16.64 2.82 -0.96
C GLY A 45 15.53 1.78 -1.06
N GLY A 46 15.31 1.23 -2.26
CA GLY A 46 14.34 0.17 -2.51
C GLY A 46 14.64 -1.10 -1.70
N LEU A 47 15.88 -1.58 -1.73
CA LEU A 47 16.30 -2.78 -0.99
C LEU A 47 16.24 -2.58 0.53
N SER A 48 16.55 -1.37 1.03
CA SER A 48 16.43 -1.05 2.46
C SER A 48 14.98 -1.06 2.97
N GLN A 49 13.99 -0.94 2.07
CA GLN A 49 12.57 -0.97 2.39
C GLN A 49 11.94 -2.36 2.37
N ILE A 50 12.61 -3.40 1.87
CA ILE A 50 12.05 -4.77 1.74
C ILE A 50 11.66 -5.41 3.09
N GLY A 51 12.17 -4.89 4.22
CA GLY A 51 11.72 -5.31 5.56
C GLY A 51 10.71 -4.38 6.22
N LYS A 52 10.24 -3.32 5.55
CA LYS A 52 9.11 -2.53 6.05
C LYS A 52 7.85 -3.32 5.72
N GLN A 53 7.42 -4.15 6.67
CA GLN A 53 6.02 -4.53 6.77
C GLN A 53 5.20 -3.28 6.53
N ALA A 54 4.35 -3.31 5.52
CA ALA A 54 3.55 -2.20 5.02
C ALA A 54 2.47 -1.74 6.02
N SER A 55 2.71 -1.88 7.33
CA SER A 55 1.85 -1.39 8.40
C SER A 55 1.84 0.14 8.49
N ASN A 56 2.89 0.83 8.01
CA ASN A 56 3.04 2.27 8.21
C ASN A 56 3.10 3.08 6.90
N ARG A 57 2.75 2.46 5.76
CA ARG A 57 2.48 3.24 4.54
C ARG A 57 1.02 3.69 4.60
N ARG A 58 0.75 4.63 5.51
CA ARG A 58 -0.36 5.59 5.50
C ARG A 58 -1.51 5.14 4.59
N ARG A 59 -2.25 4.11 5.03
CA ARG A 59 -3.66 4.01 4.68
C ARG A 59 -4.23 5.31 5.21
N LEU A 60 -4.73 6.17 4.31
CA LEU A 60 -5.50 7.34 4.68
C LEU A 60 -6.48 6.90 5.77
N LEU A 61 -6.19 7.27 7.01
CA LEU A 61 -7.12 7.15 8.12
C LEU A 61 -8.25 8.10 7.73
N THR A 62 -9.32 7.57 7.15
CA THR A 62 -10.55 8.33 6.94
C THR A 62 -11.04 8.81 8.31
N GLU A 63 -11.68 9.98 8.39
CA GLU A 63 -12.16 10.63 9.62
C GLU A 63 -12.75 9.65 10.68
N GLU A 64 -13.45 8.58 10.25
CA GLU A 64 -14.02 7.53 11.11
C GLU A 64 -13.02 6.71 11.94
N GLU A 65 -11.73 6.68 11.57
CA GLU A 65 -10.68 5.97 12.31
C GLU A 65 -9.91 6.91 13.25
N ILE A 66 -10.14 8.24 13.15
CA ILE A 66 -9.61 9.28 14.05
C ILE A 66 -10.47 9.37 15.32
N GLU A 67 -11.79 9.18 15.19
CA GLU A 67 -12.72 9.03 16.31
C GLU A 67 -13.34 7.62 16.30
N PRO A 68 -12.63 6.60 16.81
CA PRO A 68 -13.23 5.28 16.97
C PRO A 68 -14.34 5.39 18.02
N ILE A 69 -15.61 5.35 17.59
CA ILE A 69 -16.74 5.18 18.51
C ILE A 69 -16.46 3.89 19.30
N PRO A 70 -16.34 3.95 20.64
CA PRO A 70 -16.01 2.78 21.45
C PRO A 70 -17.00 1.66 21.18
N GLY A 71 -16.51 0.52 20.68
CA GLY A 71 -17.35 -0.65 20.35
C GLY A 71 -17.66 -0.85 18.86
N GLY A 72 -17.04 -0.09 17.95
CA GLY A 72 -16.91 -0.38 16.51
C GLY A 72 -18.00 -1.27 15.92
N LEU A 73 -19.21 -0.71 15.73
CA LEU A 73 -20.42 -1.41 15.30
C LEU A 73 -20.37 -1.95 13.85
N GLY A 74 -19.19 -2.05 13.23
CA GLY A 74 -19.00 -2.44 11.84
C GLY A 74 -19.65 -1.48 10.84
N THR A 75 -19.94 -0.25 11.27
CA THR A 75 -20.59 0.79 10.47
C THR A 75 -19.59 1.66 9.71
N SER A 76 -18.29 1.51 9.94
CA SER A 76 -17.30 2.29 9.19
C SER A 76 -17.36 1.91 7.71
N GLY A 77 -17.14 2.88 6.82
CA GLY A 77 -17.16 2.63 5.38
C GLY A 77 -16.20 1.52 4.96
N ARG A 78 -15.10 1.34 5.70
CA ARG A 78 -14.13 0.25 5.47
C ARG A 78 -14.69 -1.12 5.89
N ASP A 79 -15.39 -1.19 7.01
CA ASP A 79 -16.00 -2.43 7.49
C ASP A 79 -17.18 -2.86 6.62
N LEU A 80 -17.96 -1.89 6.13
CA LEU A 80 -19.02 -2.12 5.14
C LEU A 80 -18.44 -2.62 3.81
N ALA A 81 -17.33 -2.06 3.35
CA ALA A 81 -16.68 -2.50 2.12
C ALA A 81 -16.05 -3.91 2.25
N ALA A 82 -15.44 -4.22 3.40
CA ALA A 82 -14.87 -5.54 3.66
C ALA A 82 -15.95 -6.64 3.73
N ASN A 83 -17.12 -6.31 4.28
CA ASN A 83 -18.24 -7.23 4.42
C ASN A 83 -19.29 -7.10 3.31
N TYR A 84 -19.01 -6.32 2.25
CA TYR A 84 -19.97 -5.99 1.20
C TYR A 84 -20.66 -7.22 0.59
N TRP A 85 -19.90 -8.29 0.34
CA TRP A 85 -20.47 -9.52 -0.23
C TRP A 85 -21.47 -10.23 0.69
N ARG A 86 -21.32 -10.07 2.01
CA ARG A 86 -22.22 -10.65 3.01
C ARG A 86 -23.44 -9.75 3.24
N ASP A 87 -23.17 -8.46 3.47
CA ASP A 87 -24.14 -7.52 4.00
C ASP A 87 -24.73 -6.60 2.92
N GLU A 88 -24.24 -6.66 1.68
CA GLU A 88 -24.69 -5.85 0.54
C GLU A 88 -24.62 -4.33 0.80
N GLY A 89 -23.70 -3.91 1.68
CA GLY A 89 -23.55 -2.51 2.09
C GLY A 89 -24.42 -2.12 3.29
N HIS A 90 -25.17 -3.04 3.88
CA HIS A 90 -25.87 -2.80 5.13
C HIS A 90 -24.95 -2.94 6.35
N ALA A 91 -25.25 -2.18 7.41
CA ALA A 91 -24.63 -2.39 8.70
C ALA A 91 -24.93 -3.82 9.22
N PRO A 92 -24.08 -4.38 10.10
CA PRO A 92 -24.31 -5.70 10.68
C PRO A 92 -25.73 -5.83 11.24
N PHE A 93 -26.42 -6.91 10.86
CA PHE A 93 -27.79 -7.23 11.29
C PHE A 93 -28.90 -6.24 10.88
N MET A 94 -28.60 -5.26 10.01
CA MET A 94 -29.57 -4.28 9.50
C MET A 94 -30.05 -4.57 8.08
N LYS A 95 -29.72 -5.76 7.53
CA LYS A 95 -30.19 -6.17 6.20
C LYS A 95 -31.71 -6.31 6.24
N PRO A 96 -32.46 -5.61 5.36
CA PRO A 96 -33.90 -5.77 5.33
C PRO A 96 -34.25 -7.22 4.95
N PRO A 97 -35.35 -7.77 5.48
CA PRO A 97 -35.87 -9.05 5.00
C PRO A 97 -36.07 -8.93 3.49
N ARG A 98 -35.48 -9.87 2.74
CA ARG A 98 -35.63 -9.88 1.30
C ARG A 98 -37.13 -10.01 0.98
N PRO A 99 -37.68 -9.23 0.05
CA PRO A 99 -39.07 -9.41 -0.34
C PRO A 99 -39.23 -10.84 -0.86
N GLU A 100 -39.98 -11.67 -0.13
CA GLU A 100 -40.40 -13.00 -0.56
C GLU A 100 -41.36 -12.91 -1.76
N LEU A 101 -41.93 -11.72 -2.00
CA LEU A 101 -42.89 -11.44 -3.05
C LEU A 101 -42.20 -11.46 -4.42
N GLY A 102 -42.05 -12.67 -4.98
CA GLY A 102 -41.54 -12.93 -6.33
C GLY A 102 -40.50 -14.04 -6.42
N ASN A 103 -39.81 -14.38 -5.31
CA ASN A 103 -38.72 -15.37 -5.34
C ASN A 103 -39.22 -16.81 -5.53
N HIS A 104 -40.46 -17.08 -5.13
CA HIS A 104 -41.12 -18.38 -5.29
C HIS A 104 -42.13 -18.38 -6.45
N MET A 105 -42.13 -17.36 -7.33
CA MET A 105 -43.09 -17.30 -8.44
C MET A 105 -42.79 -18.35 -9.52
N PHE A 106 -41.55 -18.84 -9.57
CA PHE A 106 -41.07 -19.83 -10.53
C PHE A 106 -40.68 -21.17 -9.88
N ASP A 107 -41.01 -21.39 -8.61
CA ASP A 107 -40.78 -22.70 -8.01
C ASP A 107 -41.68 -23.75 -8.68
N ALA A 108 -41.07 -24.85 -9.08
CA ALA A 108 -41.71 -25.91 -9.86
C ALA A 108 -42.83 -26.64 -9.11
N ASP A 109 -42.91 -26.45 -7.79
CA ASP A 109 -43.86 -27.08 -6.88
C ASP A 109 -45.24 -26.40 -6.84
N LYS A 110 -45.39 -25.19 -7.44
CA LYS A 110 -46.67 -24.47 -7.49
C LYS A 110 -47.62 -24.90 -8.62
N ASN A 111 -47.16 -25.77 -9.52
CA ASN A 111 -47.89 -26.19 -10.71
C ASN A 111 -48.39 -27.65 -10.65
N LEU A 112 -48.51 -28.23 -9.46
CA LEU A 112 -49.04 -29.58 -9.22
C LEU A 112 -50.45 -29.56 -8.61
#